data_AF-A0A537H5X3-F1
#
_entry.id   AF-A0A537H5X3-F1
#
_cell.length_a   1.000
_cell.length_b   1.000
_cell.length_c   1.000
_cell.angle_alpha   90.00
_cell.angle_beta   90.00
_cell.angle_gamma   90.00
#
_symmetry.space_group_name_H-M   'P 1'
#
loop_
_entity.id
_entity.type
_entity.pdbx_description
1 polymer ?
#
loop_
_entity_poly.entity_id
_entity_poly.type
_entity_poly.pdbx_seq_one_letter_code
_entity_poly.pdbx_strand_id
1 'polypeptide(L)'
;MLEINLFIEKASQGEGPQVILGDFLDNIIKSIGSPESFYSFFCQLASRVRLRKRTAILVIKEDIHEKPMVEMVKRFADIVLEFRDQDIEGALTVEMRTLNFADNIYTRWLPFPQALRPLCTNYT
;
A
#
# COMPACT_ATOMS: atom_id res chain seq x y z
N MET A 1 -8.79 18.93 -0.46
CA MET A 1 -9.19 18.27 0.82
C MET A 1 -10.57 17.61 0.76
N LEU A 2 -11.60 18.21 0.14
CA LEU A 2 -12.97 17.67 0.13
C LEU A 2 -13.08 16.29 -0.55
N GLU A 3 -12.43 16.10 -1.71
CA GLU A 3 -12.49 14.85 -2.48
C GLU A 3 -11.83 13.66 -1.77
N ILE A 4 -10.75 13.93 -1.04
CA ILE A 4 -10.00 12.94 -0.27
C ILE A 4 -10.83 12.46 0.93
N ASN A 5 -11.48 13.38 1.63
CA ASN A 5 -12.44 13.02 2.68
C ASN A 5 -13.60 12.21 2.12
N LEU A 6 -14.09 12.56 0.92
CA LEU A 6 -15.14 11.83 0.24
C LEU A 6 -14.70 10.41 -0.16
N PHE A 7 -13.46 10.23 -0.62
CA PHE A 7 -12.89 8.91 -0.90
C PHE A 7 -12.83 8.08 0.37
N ILE A 8 -12.27 8.64 1.45
CA ILE A 8 -12.18 7.92 2.72
C ILE A 8 -13.57 7.60 3.26
N GLU A 9 -14.52 8.52 3.17
CA GLU A 9 -15.91 8.31 3.59
C GLU A 9 -16.57 7.20 2.77
N LYS A 10 -16.47 7.23 1.44
CA LYS A 10 -17.02 6.18 0.57
C LYS A 10 -16.36 4.82 0.77
N ALA A 11 -15.02 4.79 0.83
CA ALA A 11 -14.25 3.60 1.17
C ALA A 11 -14.54 3.11 2.59
N SER A 12 -15.17 3.97 3.42
CA SER A 12 -15.62 3.63 4.76
C SER A 12 -17.07 3.17 4.88
N GLN A 13 -17.84 3.13 3.78
CA GLN A 13 -19.22 2.66 3.78
C GLN A 13 -19.29 1.13 3.66
N GLY A 14 -20.12 0.50 4.49
CA GLY A 14 -20.37 -0.94 4.53
C GLY A 14 -19.92 -1.63 5.83
N GLU A 15 -20.53 -2.77 6.12
CA GLU A 15 -20.27 -3.57 7.32
C GLU A 15 -19.24 -4.68 7.05
N GLY A 16 -18.45 -5.03 8.08
CA GLY A 16 -17.48 -6.13 8.04
C GLY A 16 -16.04 -5.73 7.66
N PRO A 17 -15.11 -6.71 7.68
CA PRO A 17 -13.72 -6.49 7.28
C PRO A 17 -13.67 -6.24 5.76
N GLN A 18 -13.34 -5.00 5.39
CA GLN A 18 -13.25 -4.57 4.01
C GLN A 18 -11.80 -4.23 3.66
N VAL A 19 -11.46 -4.49 2.40
CA VAL A 19 -10.19 -4.11 1.80
C VAL A 19 -10.39 -2.83 1.00
N ILE A 20 -9.61 -1.79 1.31
CA ILE A 20 -9.52 -0.55 0.53
C ILE A 20 -8.33 -0.72 -0.41
N LEU A 21 -8.60 -0.81 -1.71
CA LEU A 21 -7.55 -0.81 -2.73
C LEU A 21 -7.43 0.59 -3.34
N GLY A 22 -6.22 1.15 -3.35
CA GLY A 22 -5.97 2.51 -3.83
C GLY A 22 -4.75 2.62 -4.72
N ASP A 23 -4.97 2.80 -6.02
CA ASP A 23 -3.95 3.22 -6.99
C ASP A 23 -4.10 4.73 -7.29
N PHE A 24 -4.01 5.54 -6.23
CA PHE A 24 -4.20 6.98 -6.32
C PHE A 24 -3.18 7.79 -5.52
N LEU A 25 -2.26 7.14 -4.81
CA LEU A 25 -1.27 7.86 -3.99
C LEU A 25 -0.47 8.83 -4.84
N ASP A 26 -0.17 8.46 -6.09
CA ASP A 26 0.54 9.31 -7.03
C ASP A 26 -0.21 10.64 -7.28
N ASN A 27 -1.53 10.57 -7.41
CA ASN A 27 -2.38 11.75 -7.61
C ASN A 27 -2.52 12.56 -6.31
N ILE A 28 -2.58 11.87 -5.16
CA ILE A 28 -2.66 12.55 -3.86
C ILE A 28 -1.38 13.33 -3.59
N ILE A 29 -0.20 12.73 -3.77
CA ILE A 29 1.09 13.40 -3.55
C ILE A 29 1.18 14.66 -4.42
N LYS A 30 0.78 14.57 -5.69
CA LYS A 30 0.75 15.74 -6.60
C LYS A 30 -0.24 16.82 -6.16
N SER A 31 -1.40 16.43 -5.62
CA SER A 31 -2.45 17.37 -5.20
C SER A 31 -2.16 18.04 -3.85
N ILE A 32 -1.42 17.36 -2.98
CA ILE A 32 -1.09 17.82 -1.64
C ILE A 32 0.23 18.59 -1.74
N GLY A 33 0.13 19.90 -1.94
CA GLY A 33 1.28 20.80 -2.14
C GLY A 33 2.19 21.02 -0.92
N SER A 34 2.13 20.18 0.12
CA SER A 34 3.05 20.26 1.27
C SER A 34 3.25 18.90 1.97
N PRO A 35 4.49 18.58 2.43
CA PRO A 35 4.77 17.35 3.18
C PRO A 35 3.94 17.19 4.46
N GLU A 36 3.68 18.27 5.19
CA GLU A 36 2.92 18.26 6.45
C GLU A 36 1.46 17.89 6.20
N SER A 37 0.90 18.40 5.11
CA SER A 37 -0.46 18.07 4.68
C SER A 37 -0.56 16.61 4.27
N PHE A 38 0.49 16.07 3.65
CA PHE A 38 0.56 14.67 3.22
C PHE A 38 0.67 13.73 4.43
N TYR A 39 1.49 14.11 5.42
CA TYR A 39 1.58 13.42 6.70
C TYR A 39 0.23 13.37 7.42
N SER A 40 -0.44 14.52 7.55
CA SER A 40 -1.75 14.63 8.19
C SER A 40 -2.79 13.73 7.51
N PHE A 41 -2.78 13.69 6.17
CA PHE A 41 -3.63 12.79 5.40
C PHE A 41 -3.39 11.31 5.77
N PHE A 42 -2.13 10.86 5.80
CA PHE A 42 -1.81 9.48 6.16
C PHE A 42 -2.19 9.14 7.60
N CYS A 43 -2.00 10.06 8.56
CA CYS A 43 -2.48 9.88 9.93
C CYS A 43 -4.01 9.65 9.98
N GLN A 44 -4.78 10.45 9.25
CA GLN A 44 -6.24 10.32 9.21
C GLN A 44 -6.68 9.02 8.54
N LEU A 45 -6.03 8.64 7.44
CA LEU A 45 -6.30 7.38 6.74
C LEU A 45 -6.01 6.18 7.65
N ALA A 46 -4.79 6.10 8.20
CA ALA A 46 -4.36 5.01 9.06
C ALA A 46 -5.26 4.86 10.30
N SER A 47 -5.61 5.99 10.95
CA SER A 47 -6.52 6.00 12.09
C SER A 47 -7.90 5.41 11.73
N ARG A 48 -8.50 5.84 10.62
CA ARG A 48 -9.81 5.36 10.17
C ARG A 48 -9.80 3.89 9.76
N VAL A 49 -8.74 3.43 9.08
CA VAL A 49 -8.53 2.02 8.72
C VAL A 49 -8.48 1.14 9.98
N ARG A 50 -7.69 1.56 10.98
CA ARG A 50 -7.55 0.84 12.26
C ARG A 50 -8.85 0.82 13.07
N LEU A 51 -9.51 1.97 13.24
CA LEU A 51 -10.78 2.06 14.00
C LEU A 51 -11.88 1.18 13.42
N ARG A 52 -11.88 0.97 12.11
CA ARG A 52 -12.88 0.14 11.40
C ARG A 52 -12.41 -1.30 11.16
N LYS A 53 -11.23 -1.70 11.66
CA LYS A 53 -10.62 -3.03 11.44
C LYS A 53 -10.56 -3.41 9.95
N ARG A 54 -10.20 -2.46 9.10
CA ARG A 54 -10.06 -2.65 7.65
C ARG A 54 -8.61 -2.88 7.26
N THR A 55 -8.41 -3.36 6.04
CA THR A 55 -7.09 -3.46 5.41
C THR A 55 -7.01 -2.45 4.28
N ALA A 56 -5.94 -1.68 4.19
CA ALA A 56 -5.69 -0.79 3.07
C ALA A 56 -4.48 -1.29 2.27
N ILE A 57 -4.64 -1.42 0.96
CA ILE A 57 -3.58 -1.73 0.02
C ILE A 57 -3.44 -0.50 -0.86
N LEU A 58 -2.27 0.13 -0.79
CA LEU A 58 -1.98 1.36 -1.50
C LEU A 58 -0.81 1.13 -2.46
N VAL A 59 -0.93 1.64 -3.67
CA VAL A 59 0.09 1.54 -4.72
C VAL A 59 0.72 2.92 -4.92
N ILE A 60 2.04 2.94 -5.04
CA ILE A 60 2.85 4.14 -5.29
C ILE A 60 3.97 3.81 -6.27
N LYS A 61 4.25 4.72 -7.20
CA LYS A 61 5.41 4.65 -8.09
C LYS A 61 6.57 5.46 -7.51
N GLU A 62 7.60 4.78 -7.01
CA GLU A 62 8.72 5.42 -6.29
C GLU A 62 9.54 6.39 -7.17
N ASP A 63 9.64 6.13 -8.47
CA ASP A 63 10.48 6.87 -9.43
C ASP A 63 9.94 8.27 -9.79
N ILE A 64 8.65 8.53 -9.56
CA ILE A 64 8.01 9.81 -9.91
C ILE A 64 7.82 10.75 -8.71
N HIS A 65 8.26 10.34 -7.50
CA HIS A 65 8.10 11.13 -6.27
C HIS A 65 9.43 11.40 -5.57
N GLU A 66 9.47 12.47 -4.78
CA GLU A 66 10.63 12.78 -3.97
C GLU A 66 10.84 11.72 -2.86
N LYS A 67 12.10 11.37 -2.62
CA LYS A 67 12.50 10.40 -1.60
C LYS A 67 11.84 10.63 -0.22
N PRO A 68 11.73 11.86 0.33
CA PRO A 68 11.07 12.08 1.62
C PRO A 68 9.59 11.66 1.64
N MET A 69 8.86 11.79 0.52
CA MET A 69 7.46 11.39 0.43
C MET A 69 7.33 9.87 0.41
N VAL A 70 8.17 9.20 -0.37
CA VAL A 70 8.21 7.73 -0.45
C VAL A 70 8.54 7.15 0.92
N GLU A 71 9.55 7.68 1.61
CA GLU A 71 9.93 7.26 2.96
C GLU A 71 8.81 7.50 3.97
N MET A 72 8.03 8.58 3.82
CA MET A 72 6.86 8.81 4.66
C MET A 72 5.82 7.70 4.48
N VAL A 73 5.47 7.33 3.24
CA VAL A 73 4.53 6.24 2.96
C VAL A 73 5.02 4.92 3.55
N LYS A 74 6.31 4.59 3.33
CA LYS A 74 6.94 3.38 3.88
C LYS A 74 6.87 3.31 5.40
N ARG A 75 6.94 4.45 6.12
CA ARG A 75 6.81 4.51 7.59
C ARG A 75 5.41 4.25 8.11
N PHE A 76 4.36 4.58 7.36
CA PHE A 76 2.98 4.33 7.76
C PHE A 76 2.48 2.94 7.40
N ALA A 77 3.14 2.29 6.45
CA ALA A 77 2.77 0.95 6.00
C ALA A 77 3.12 -0.10 7.05
N ASP A 78 2.15 -0.94 7.38
CA ASP A 78 2.39 -2.12 8.20
C ASP A 78 3.26 -3.14 7.43
N ILE A 79 3.11 -3.20 6.10
CA ILE A 79 3.88 -4.06 5.18
C ILE A 79 4.24 -3.26 3.93
N VAL A 80 5.49 -3.35 3.48
CA VAL A 80 5.95 -2.76 2.21
C VAL A 80 6.35 -3.87 1.24
N LEU A 81 5.66 -3.93 0.10
CA LEU A 81 5.99 -4.79 -1.03
C LEU A 81 6.56 -3.93 -2.16
N GLU A 82 7.77 -4.25 -2.60
CA GLU A 82 8.44 -3.61 -3.72
C GLU A 82 8.36 -4.53 -4.94
N PHE A 83 7.92 -3.99 -6.07
CA PHE A 83 7.89 -4.68 -7.35
C PHE A 83 8.95 -4.07 -8.27
N ARG A 84 9.78 -4.92 -8.89
CA ARG A 84 10.80 -4.51 -9.84
C ARG A 84 10.70 -5.36 -11.10
N ASP A 85 10.75 -4.70 -12.25
CA ASP A 85 10.90 -5.37 -13.51
C ASP A 85 12.38 -5.78 -13.69
N GLN A 86 12.60 -7.06 -14.03
CA GLN A 86 13.88 -7.61 -14.42
C GLN A 86 13.78 -8.17 -15.84
N ASP A 87 14.69 -7.77 -16.71
CA ASP A 87 14.88 -8.41 -18.00
C ASP A 87 15.92 -9.53 -17.83
N ILE A 88 15.45 -10.77 -17.91
CA ILE A 88 16.31 -11.96 -17.86
C ILE A 88 16.20 -12.65 -19.22
N GLU A 89 17.28 -12.60 -20.00
CA GLU A 89 17.39 -13.29 -21.29
C GLU A 89 16.27 -12.93 -22.29
N GLY A 90 15.75 -11.69 -22.26
CA GLY A 90 14.68 -11.23 -23.15
C GLY A 90 13.27 -11.58 -22.66
N ALA A 91 13.14 -12.17 -21.46
CA ALA A 91 11.87 -12.35 -20.77
C ALA A 91 11.72 -11.28 -19.68
N LEU A 92 10.67 -10.47 -19.78
CA LEU A 92 10.28 -9.54 -18.72
C LEU A 92 9.73 -10.35 -17.54
N THR A 93 10.42 -10.28 -16.40
CA THR A 93 10.04 -10.93 -15.15
C THR A 93 9.79 -9.87 -14.09
N VAL A 94 8.79 -10.08 -13.23
CA VAL A 94 8.49 -9.18 -12.12
C VAL A 94 8.98 -9.82 -10.82
N GLU A 95 9.96 -9.19 -10.19
CA GLU A 95 10.42 -9.56 -8.86
C GLU A 95 9.61 -8.81 -7.80
N MET A 96 9.09 -9.53 -6.80
CA MET A 96 8.45 -8.94 -5.62
C MET A 96 9.33 -9.15 -4.39
N ARG A 97 9.66 -8.07 -3.68
CA ARG A 97 10.42 -8.10 -2.43
C ARG A 97 9.60 -7.53 -1.29
N THR A 98 9.65 -8.16 -0.12
CA THR A 98 9.09 -7.59 1.11
C THR A 98 10.19 -6.78 1.80
N LEU A 99 10.02 -5.46 1.88
CA LEU A 99 11.06 -4.56 2.41
C LEU A 99 10.94 -4.32 3.92
N ASN A 100 9.74 -4.42 4.49
CA ASN A 100 9.54 -4.15 5.91
C ASN A 100 8.31 -4.90 6.46
N PHE A 101 8.43 -5.35 7.72
CA PHE A 101 7.32 -5.72 8.59
C PHE A 101 7.38 -4.80 9.81
N ALA A 102 6.31 -4.07 10.11
CA ALA A 102 6.25 -3.38 11.39
C ALA A 102 6.19 -4.42 12.52
N ASP A 103 7.16 -4.39 13.46
CA ASP A 103 7.27 -5.32 14.60
C ASP A 103 6.05 -5.33 15.54
N ASN A 104 5.09 -4.41 15.36
CA ASN A 104 3.87 -4.29 16.17
C ASN A 104 2.65 -5.06 15.61
N ILE A 105 2.82 -5.89 14.58
CA ILE A 105 1.72 -6.67 14.00
C ILE A 105 1.54 -7.97 14.78
N TYR A 106 0.64 -7.97 15.76
CA TYR A 106 0.13 -9.20 16.42
C TYR A 106 -0.80 -10.04 15.51
N THR A 107 -0.94 -9.66 14.23
CA THR A 107 -1.76 -10.38 13.27
C THR A 107 -0.89 -11.35 12.49
N ARG A 108 -1.20 -12.65 12.58
CA ARG A 108 -0.50 -13.70 11.84
C ARG A 108 -0.63 -13.40 10.34
N TRP A 109 0.43 -12.89 9.70
CA TRP A 109 0.46 -12.73 8.25
C TRP A 109 0.47 -14.13 7.64
N LEU A 110 -0.64 -14.51 7.00
CA LEU A 110 -0.70 -15.71 6.19
C LEU A 110 -0.29 -15.28 4.78
N PRO A 111 0.92 -15.64 4.30
CA PRO A 111 1.34 -15.34 2.94
C PRO A 111 0.42 -16.12 2.01
N PHE A 112 -0.59 -15.43 1.49
CA PHE A 112 -1.62 -15.91 0.58
C PHE A 112 -2.56 -17.01 1.16
N PRO A 113 -3.89 -16.91 0.93
CA PRO A 113 -4.75 -18.08 0.98
C PRO A 113 -4.16 -19.17 0.09
N GLN A 114 -4.28 -20.46 0.44
CA GLN A 114 -3.75 -21.57 -0.38
C GLN A 114 -4.21 -21.53 -1.86
N ALA A 115 -5.31 -20.82 -2.15
CA ALA A 115 -5.83 -20.58 -3.50
C ALA A 115 -5.00 -19.59 -4.34
N LEU A 116 -4.10 -18.81 -3.75
CA LEU A 116 -3.25 -17.80 -4.42
C LEU A 116 -1.76 -18.19 -4.41
N ARG A 117 -1.45 -19.50 -4.37
CA ARG A 117 -0.08 -19.96 -4.60
C ARG A 117 0.39 -19.49 -5.98
N PRO A 118 1.62 -18.95 -6.11
CA PRO A 118 2.20 -18.65 -7.40
C PRO A 118 2.16 -19.90 -8.28
N LEU A 119 1.69 -19.76 -9.53
CA LEU A 119 1.61 -20.87 -10.50
C LEU A 119 3.00 -21.45 -10.83
N CYS A 120 4.08 -20.76 -10.45
CA CYS A 120 5.46 -21.10 -10.77
C CYS A 120 6.23 -21.57 -9.52
N THR A 121 5.93 -22.78 -9.04
CA THR A 121 6.90 -23.55 -8.22
C THR A 121 6.94 -24.99 -8.72
N ASN A 122 7.31 -25.17 -9.99
CA ASN A 122 7.74 -26.47 -10.52
C ASN A 122 9.04 -26.23 -11.30
N TYR A 123 10.15 -26.17 -10.58
CA TYR A 123 11.45 -26.55 -11.12
C TYR A 123 11.91 -27.76 -10.31
N THR A 124 11.70 -28.94 -10.89
CA THR A 124 12.38 -30.19 -10.55
C THR A 124 13.86 -30.11 -10.89
#